data_AF-L2FN71-F1
#
_entry.id   AF-L2FN71-F1
#
_cell.length_a   1.000
_cell.length_b   1.000
_cell.length_c   1.000
_cell.angle_alpha   90.00
_cell.angle_beta   90.00
_cell.angle_gamma   90.00
#
_symmetry.space_group_name_H-M   'P 1'
#
loop_
_entity.id
_entity.type
_entity.pdbx_description
1 polymer ?
#
loop_
_entity_poly.entity_id
_entity_poly.type
_entity_poly.pdbx_seq_one_letter_code
_entity_poly.pdbx_strand_id
1 'polypeptide(L)'
;MAIRFAHHLHATSPKTSVFWVHGSTRATFEESYRSIADVLALRRRDPDVNILALVRDWLQREDVSPWLMIIDNADNVKMLLSKDANETYLPYLPKRENGKILVTSRSWDAADKLTGNSKMIFRVPTMEEAQALQLFHWPRC
;
A
#
# COMPACT_ATOMS: atom_id res chain seq x y z
N MET A 1 6.84 -3.73 -10.41
CA MET A 1 5.52 -3.56 -11.07
C MET A 1 4.73 -2.37 -10.53
N ALA A 2 4.66 -2.15 -9.21
CA ALA A 2 3.93 -1.03 -8.62
C ALA A 2 4.34 0.36 -9.14
N ILE A 3 5.64 0.62 -9.37
CA ILE A 3 6.13 1.90 -9.91
C ILE A 3 5.54 2.20 -11.31
N ARG A 4 5.57 1.22 -12.23
CA ARG A 4 5.00 1.39 -13.58
C ARG A 4 3.50 1.66 -13.54
N PHE A 5 2.79 0.99 -12.63
CA PHE A 5 1.35 1.21 -12.43
C PHE A 5 1.06 2.61 -11.89
N ALA A 6 1.83 3.08 -10.89
CA ALA A 6 1.72 4.42 -10.36
C ALA A 6 1.94 5.50 -11.45
N HIS A 7 2.96 5.33 -12.30
CA HIS A 7 3.21 6.23 -13.43
C HIS A 7 2.06 6.22 -14.45
N HIS A 8 1.52 5.05 -14.77
CA HIS A 8 0.38 4.94 -15.68
C HIS A 8 -0.88 5.61 -15.13
N LEU A 9 -1.17 5.40 -13.84
CA LEU A 9 -2.30 6.06 -13.18
C LEU A 9 -2.14 7.57 -13.13
N HIS A 10 -0.94 8.07 -12.85
CA HIS A 10 -0.69 9.51 -12.88
C HIS A 10 -0.95 10.09 -14.29
N ALA A 11 -0.56 9.39 -15.35
CA ALA A 11 -0.79 9.81 -16.73
C ALA A 11 -2.27 9.76 -17.15
N THR A 12 -3.03 8.79 -16.65
CA THR A 12 -4.43 8.55 -17.06
C THR A 12 -5.47 9.19 -16.14
N SER A 13 -5.10 9.49 -14.90
CA SER A 13 -5.95 10.09 -13.88
C SER A 13 -5.11 11.01 -12.98
N PRO A 14 -4.69 12.19 -13.48
CA PRO A 14 -3.77 13.08 -12.78
C PRO A 14 -4.33 13.66 -11.47
N LYS A 15 -5.65 13.59 -11.26
CA LYS A 15 -6.32 13.99 -10.02
C LYS A 15 -6.27 12.91 -8.93
N THR A 16 -5.81 11.70 -9.26
CA THR A 16 -5.71 10.59 -8.31
C THR A 16 -4.39 10.68 -7.54
N SER A 17 -4.48 10.78 -6.22
CA SER A 17 -3.30 10.76 -5.36
C SER A 17 -2.78 9.33 -5.16
N VAL A 18 -1.46 9.15 -5.12
CA VAL A 18 -0.84 7.84 -4.87
C VAL A 18 -0.05 7.90 -3.57
N PHE A 19 -0.41 7.02 -2.62
CA PHE A 19 0.26 6.89 -1.33
C PHE A 19 1.02 5.57 -1.28
N TRP A 20 2.31 5.62 -0.92
CA TRP A 20 3.15 4.44 -0.80
C TRP A 20 3.33 4.06 0.67
N VAL A 21 3.10 2.79 1.00
CA VAL A 21 3.15 2.25 2.36
C VAL A 21 4.05 1.03 2.38
N HIS A 22 5.02 0.99 3.29
CA HIS A 22 5.92 -0.15 3.44
C HIS A 22 5.38 -1.14 4.47
N GLY A 23 4.83 -2.26 3.99
CA GLY A 23 4.10 -3.26 4.77
C GLY A 23 4.93 -4.41 5.35
N SER A 24 6.27 -4.32 5.33
CA SER A 24 7.16 -5.41 5.77
C SER A 24 7.07 -5.67 7.29
N THR A 25 6.93 -4.60 8.08
CA THR A 25 6.76 -4.67 9.53
C THR A 25 5.73 -3.66 10.02
N ARG A 26 5.26 -3.79 11.27
CA ARG A 26 4.38 -2.81 11.90
C ARG A 26 5.04 -1.43 11.99
N ALA A 27 6.33 -1.38 12.37
CA ALA A 27 7.05 -0.13 12.53
C ALA A 27 7.14 0.64 11.20
N THR A 28 7.51 -0.05 10.11
CA THR A 28 7.60 0.57 8.78
C THR A 28 6.24 0.99 8.23
N PHE A 29 5.18 0.25 8.56
CA PHE A 29 3.80 0.61 8.21
C PHE A 29 3.37 1.89 8.93
N GLU A 30 3.60 1.97 10.25
CA GLU A 30 3.30 3.16 11.05
C GLU A 30 4.12 4.38 10.61
N GLU A 31 5.40 4.21 10.29
CA GLU A 31 6.25 5.27 9.75
C GLU A 31 5.72 5.79 8.41
N SER A 32 5.29 4.90 7.52
CA SER A 32 4.67 5.29 6.25
C SER A 32 3.40 6.11 6.47
N TYR A 33 2.55 5.72 7.43
CA TYR A 33 1.35 6.48 7.79
C TYR A 33 1.67 7.83 8.42
N ARG A 34 2.74 7.93 9.23
CA ARG A 34 3.23 9.22 9.75
C ARG A 34 3.64 10.15 8.60
N SER A 35 4.39 9.64 7.63
CA SER A 35 4.79 10.40 6.43
C SER A 35 3.58 10.88 5.62
N ILE A 36 2.57 10.01 5.41
CA ILE A 36 1.32 10.40 4.75
C ILE A 36 0.62 11.51 5.51
N ALA A 37 0.50 11.39 6.83
CA ALA A 37 -0.14 12.42 7.67
C ALA A 37 0.59 13.76 7.57
N ASP A 38 1.91 13.75 7.49
CA ASP A 38 2.73 14.96 7.37
C ASP A 38 2.52 15.64 6.01
N VAL A 39 2.49 14.87 4.91
CA VAL A 39 2.17 15.37 3.56
C VAL A 39 0.75 15.95 3.49
N LEU A 40 -0.21 15.31 4.16
CA LEU A 40 -1.58 15.76 4.26
C LEU A 40 -1.79 16.89 5.28
N ALA A 41 -0.72 17.32 5.95
CA ALA A 41 -0.73 18.32 7.02
C ALA A 41 -1.78 18.04 8.11
N LEU A 42 -1.95 16.76 8.48
CA LEU A 42 -2.91 16.35 9.50
C LEU A 42 -2.39 16.76 10.88
N ARG A 43 -3.10 17.69 11.53
CA ARG A 43 -2.72 18.19 12.84
C ARG A 43 -2.85 17.08 13.88
N ARG A 44 -1.71 16.69 14.45
CA ARG A 44 -1.66 15.84 15.65
C ARG A 44 -1.94 16.75 16.84
N ARG A 45 -3.19 16.80 17.31
CA ARG A 45 -3.55 17.61 18.50
C ARG A 45 -2.99 17.00 19.78
N ASP A 46 -2.90 15.67 19.82
CA ASP A 46 -2.41 14.91 20.97
C ASP A 46 -1.23 14.02 20.57
N PRO A 47 -0.20 13.89 21.43
CA PRO A 47 0.92 12.98 21.20
C PRO A 47 0.48 11.51 21.16
N ASP A 48 -0.64 11.18 21.81
CA ASP A 48 -1.22 9.83 21.84
C ASP A 48 -2.21 9.56 20.70
N VAL A 49 -2.31 10.46 19.72
CA VAL A 49 -3.23 10.25 18.59
C VAL A 49 -2.81 9.02 17.80
N ASN A 50 -3.77 8.10 17.61
CA ASN A 50 -3.54 6.94 16.76
C ASN A 50 -3.43 7.39 15.30
N ILE A 51 -2.19 7.57 14.83
CA ILE A 51 -1.88 8.06 13.48
C ILE A 51 -2.49 7.18 12.38
N LEU A 52 -2.59 5.87 12.63
CA LEU A 52 -3.17 4.92 11.69
C LEU A 52 -4.66 5.20 11.47
N ALA A 53 -5.39 5.42 12.56
CA ALA A 53 -6.80 5.79 12.51
C ALA A 53 -7.00 7.17 11.87
N LEU A 54 -6.12 8.14 12.18
CA LEU A 54 -6.23 9.50 11.65
C LEU A 54 -6.13 9.54 10.11
N VAL A 55 -5.12 8.87 9.54
CA VAL A 55 -4.96 8.79 8.08
C VAL A 55 -6.09 8.01 7.44
N ARG A 56 -6.50 6.88 8.03
CA ARG A 56 -7.66 6.11 7.56
C ARG A 56 -8.89 6.99 7.47
N ASP A 57 -9.22 7.69 8.55
CA ASP A 57 -10.43 8.50 8.64
C ASP A 57 -10.39 9.67 7.67
N TRP A 58 -9.22 10.28 7.47
CA TRP A 58 -9.04 11.31 6.46
C TRP A 58 -9.30 10.78 5.05
N LEU A 59 -8.68 9.66 4.67
CA LEU A 59 -8.87 9.01 3.36
C LEU A 59 -10.31 8.52 3.13
N GLN A 60 -11.09 8.44 4.21
CA GLN A 60 -12.50 8.09 4.23
C GLN A 60 -13.44 9.30 4.26
N ARG A 61 -12.99 10.52 3.97
CA ARG A 61 -13.91 11.67 3.85
C ARG A 61 -14.51 11.75 2.45
N GLU A 62 -15.62 12.47 2.31
CA GLU A 62 -16.28 12.68 1.00
C GLU A 62 -15.58 13.73 0.14
N ASP A 63 -14.93 14.70 0.78
CA ASP A 63 -14.21 15.80 0.12
C ASP A 63 -12.81 15.41 -0.35
N VAL A 64 -12.40 14.17 -0.12
CA VAL A 64 -11.10 13.65 -0.55
C VAL A 64 -11.18 13.12 -1.98
N SER A 65 -10.28 13.62 -2.82
CA SER A 65 -10.12 13.18 -4.21
C SER A 65 -9.78 11.68 -4.29
N PRO A 66 -10.05 11.02 -5.43
CA PRO A 66 -9.70 9.62 -5.61
C PRO A 66 -8.24 9.34 -5.26
N TRP A 67 -7.98 8.17 -4.67
CA TRP A 67 -6.64 7.81 -4.24
C TRP A 67 -6.36 6.32 -4.45
N LEU A 68 -5.08 6.03 -4.64
CA LEU A 68 -4.52 4.69 -4.61
C LEU A 68 -3.53 4.59 -3.45
N MET A 69 -3.70 3.58 -2.60
CA MET A 69 -2.68 3.19 -1.63
C MET A 69 -1.95 1.94 -2.14
N ILE A 70 -0.62 2.01 -2.23
CA ILE A 70 0.22 0.87 -2.58
C ILE A 70 0.91 0.39 -1.31
N ILE A 71 0.57 -0.82 -0.86
CA ILE A 71 1.23 -1.48 0.27
C ILE A 71 2.28 -2.42 -0.28
N ASP A 72 3.54 -2.00 -0.17
CA ASP A 72 4.68 -2.72 -0.72
C ASP A 72 5.38 -3.61 0.29
N ASN A 73 5.91 -4.73 -0.19
CA ASN A 73 6.66 -5.72 0.58
C ASN A 73 5.86 -6.28 1.78
N ALA A 74 4.55 -6.50 1.60
CA ALA A 74 3.63 -7.06 2.60
C ALA A 74 3.82 -8.58 2.75
N ASP A 75 5.01 -9.01 3.15
CA ASP A 75 5.41 -10.42 3.22
C ASP A 75 4.88 -11.11 4.49
N ASN A 76 4.56 -10.34 5.53
CA ASN A 76 4.11 -10.86 6.81
C ASN A 76 2.59 -11.10 6.83
N VAL A 77 2.22 -12.33 6.47
CA VAL A 77 0.85 -12.85 6.49
C VAL A 77 0.13 -12.60 7.83
N LYS A 78 0.85 -12.67 8.97
CA LYS A 78 0.24 -12.46 10.29
C LYS A 78 -0.31 -11.05 10.45
N MET A 79 0.37 -10.06 9.89
CA MET A 79 -0.08 -8.67 9.98
C MET A 79 -1.30 -8.40 9.09
N LEU A 80 -1.54 -9.25 8.08
CA LEU A 80 -2.70 -9.17 7.21
C LEU A 80 -3.90 -9.97 7.74
N LEU A 81 -3.72 -10.95 8.65
CA LEU A 81 -4.75 -11.92 9.02
C LEU A 81 -4.92 -12.18 10.51
N SER A 82 -4.09 -11.60 11.37
CA SER A 82 -4.23 -11.81 12.81
C SER A 82 -5.60 -11.30 13.26
N LYS A 83 -6.26 -12.10 14.10
CA LYS A 83 -7.50 -11.69 14.78
C LYS A 83 -7.21 -10.68 15.90
N ASP A 84 -5.95 -10.56 16.30
CA ASP A 84 -5.51 -9.54 17.24
C ASP A 84 -5.34 -8.20 16.50
N ALA A 85 -6.18 -7.23 16.86
CA ALA A 85 -6.12 -5.86 16.33
C ALA A 85 -4.79 -5.15 16.62
N ASN A 86 -4.01 -5.63 17.61
CA ASN A 86 -2.67 -5.15 17.87
C ASN A 86 -1.60 -5.74 16.94
N GLU A 87 -1.91 -6.84 16.25
CA GLU A 87 -0.98 -7.49 15.33
C GLU A 87 -1.32 -7.21 13.86
N THR A 88 -2.55 -6.79 13.55
CA THR A 88 -2.99 -6.52 12.18
C THR A 88 -3.11 -5.03 11.85
N TYR A 89 -2.85 -4.69 10.59
CA TYR A 89 -3.15 -3.36 10.03
C TYR A 89 -4.51 -3.28 9.31
N LEU A 90 -5.26 -4.39 9.18
CA LEU A 90 -6.58 -4.41 8.53
C LEU A 90 -7.57 -3.35 9.07
N PRO A 91 -7.68 -3.09 10.39
CA PRO A 91 -8.60 -2.08 10.91
C PRO A 91 -8.26 -0.64 10.50
N TYR A 92 -7.03 -0.42 10.03
CA TYR A 92 -6.50 0.87 9.63
C TYR A 92 -6.49 1.07 8.12
N LEU A 93 -6.85 0.04 7.33
CA LEU A 93 -6.99 0.19 5.90
C LEU A 93 -8.29 0.96 5.57
N PRO A 94 -8.21 2.07 4.81
CA PRO A 94 -9.39 2.84 4.44
C PRO A 94 -10.31 2.05 3.49
N LYS A 95 -11.62 2.09 3.77
CA LYS A 95 -12.66 1.42 2.99
C LYS A 95 -13.56 2.47 2.35
N ARG A 96 -13.27 2.84 1.10
CA ARG A 96 -14.11 3.74 0.28
C ARG A 96 -14.19 3.26 -1.15
N GLU A 97 -15.31 3.58 -1.80
CA GLU A 97 -15.53 3.25 -3.20
C GLU A 97 -14.59 4.02 -4.14
N ASN A 98 -14.27 5.28 -3.82
CA ASN A 98 -13.35 6.13 -4.57
C ASN A 98 -11.86 5.89 -4.23
N GLY A 99 -11.58 4.96 -3.32
CA GLY A 99 -10.25 4.51 -2.96
C GLY A 99 -9.94 3.14 -3.54
N LYS A 100 -8.66 2.87 -3.83
CA LYS A 100 -8.18 1.54 -4.19
C LYS A 100 -6.92 1.21 -3.39
N ILE A 101 -6.75 -0.06 -3.05
CA ILE A 101 -5.55 -0.55 -2.38
C ILE A 101 -4.91 -1.61 -3.28
N LEU A 102 -3.63 -1.43 -3.60
CA LEU A 102 -2.80 -2.41 -4.29
C LEU A 102 -1.80 -2.95 -3.28
N VAL A 103 -1.77 -4.28 -3.10
CA VAL A 103 -0.80 -4.93 -2.23
C VAL A 103 0.22 -5.66 -3.09
N THR A 104 1.51 -5.41 -2.84
CA THR A 104 2.61 -6.19 -3.42
C THR A 104 3.29 -6.99 -2.30
N SER A 105 3.41 -8.30 -2.53
CA SER A 105 4.03 -9.25 -1.60
C SER A 105 4.87 -10.24 -2.38
N ARG A 106 5.98 -10.68 -1.78
CA ARG A 106 6.79 -11.80 -2.25
C ARG A 106 6.28 -13.13 -1.70
N SER A 107 5.41 -13.10 -0.68
CA SER A 107 4.79 -14.27 -0.07
C SER A 107 3.48 -14.63 -0.76
N TRP A 108 3.45 -15.80 -1.40
CA TRP A 108 2.24 -16.30 -2.07
C TRP A 108 1.10 -16.60 -1.07
N ASP A 109 1.45 -17.07 0.12
CA ASP A 109 0.52 -17.37 1.22
C ASP A 109 -0.15 -16.09 1.78
N ALA A 110 0.50 -14.93 1.65
CA ALA A 110 -0.08 -13.64 2.01
C ALA A 110 -1.15 -13.20 1.01
N ALA A 111 -0.92 -13.43 -0.29
CA ALA A 111 -1.80 -12.99 -1.36
C ALA A 111 -3.13 -13.76 -1.40
N ASP A 112 -3.09 -15.09 -1.20
CA ASP A 112 -4.27 -15.95 -1.22
C ASP A 112 -5.23 -15.66 -0.06
N LYS A 113 -4.69 -15.50 1.14
CA LYS A 113 -5.49 -15.27 2.34
C LYS A 113 -6.06 -13.85 2.44
N LEU A 114 -5.46 -12.88 1.74
CA LEU A 114 -5.88 -11.48 1.74
C LEU A 114 -7.16 -11.22 0.95
N THR A 115 -7.35 -11.91 -0.17
CA THR A 115 -8.40 -11.55 -1.13
C THR A 115 -9.66 -12.38 -0.96
N GLY A 116 -9.56 -13.60 -0.40
CA GLY A 116 -10.67 -14.57 -0.35
C GLY A 116 -11.27 -14.88 -1.73
N ASN A 117 -10.64 -14.39 -2.80
CA ASN A 117 -11.09 -14.40 -4.18
C ASN A 117 -9.86 -14.27 -5.08
N SER A 118 -9.44 -15.41 -5.61
CA SER A 118 -8.25 -15.57 -6.46
C SER A 118 -8.25 -14.70 -7.72
N LYS A 119 -9.38 -14.09 -8.10
CA LYS A 119 -9.50 -13.15 -9.24
C LYS A 119 -8.94 -11.75 -8.97
N MET A 120 -8.71 -11.37 -7.72
CA MET A 120 -8.10 -10.07 -7.34
C MET A 120 -6.57 -10.14 -7.19
N ILE A 121 -5.96 -11.29 -7.44
CA ILE A 121 -4.51 -11.50 -7.31
C ILE A 121 -3.86 -11.37 -8.68
N PHE A 122 -3.11 -10.29 -8.91
CA PHE A 122 -2.25 -10.19 -10.09
C PHE A 122 -0.89 -10.81 -9.79
N ARG A 123 -0.70 -12.07 -10.22
CA ARG A 123 0.59 -12.77 -10.08
C ARG A 123 1.59 -12.18 -11.08
N VAL A 124 2.63 -11.53 -10.56
CA VAL A 124 3.81 -11.20 -11.36
C VAL A 124 4.74 -12.43 -11.32
N PRO A 125 4.97 -13.14 -12.43
CA PRO A 125 5.91 -14.25 -12.44
C PRO A 125 7.33 -13.76 -12.14
N THR A 126 8.15 -14.64 -11.55
CA THR A 126 9.59 -14.42 -11.44
C THR A 126 10.15 -14.17 -12.83
N MET A 127 10.88 -13.07 -13.00
CA MET A 127 11.57 -12.77 -14.26
C MET A 127 12.47 -13.95 -14.64
N GLU A 128 12.37 -14.39 -15.88
CA GLU A 128 13.33 -15.34 -16.44
C GLU A 128 14.73 -14.70 -16.52
N GLU A 129 15.78 -15.51 -16.40
CA GLU A 129 17.19 -15.08 -16.32
C GLU A 129 17.59 -14.13 -17.47
N ALA A 130 17.02 -14.34 -18.66
CA ALA A 130 17.19 -13.48 -19.83
C ALA A 130 16.67 -12.04 -19.62
N GLN A 131 15.56 -11.87 -18.89
CA GLN A 131 15.01 -10.55 -18.56
C GLN A 131 15.83 -9.87 -17.46
N ALA A 132 16.43 -10.63 -16.54
CA ALA A 132 17.28 -10.11 -15.48
C ALA A 132 18.60 -9.53 -16.05
N LEU A 133 19.20 -10.22 -17.02
CA LEU A 133 20.38 -9.73 -17.74
C LEU A 133 20.09 -8.44 -18.53
N GLN A 134 18.90 -8.34 -19.13
CA GLN A 134 18.51 -7.14 -19.88
C GLN A 134 18.36 -5.88 -18.99
N LEU A 135 17.96 -6.03 -17.72
CA LEU A 135 17.94 -4.95 -16.75
C LEU A 135 19.34 -4.61 -16.20
N PHE A 136 20.23 -5.59 -16.08
CA PHE A 136 21.59 -5.38 -15.60
C PHE A 136 22.47 -4.58 -16.57
N HIS A 137 22.15 -4.65 -17.87
CA HIS A 137 22.81 -3.88 -18.93
C HIS A 137 22.14 -2.52 -19.23
N TRP A 138 21.15 -2.10 -18.44
CA TRP A 138 20.53 -0.79 -18.64
C TRP A 138 21.57 0.33 -18.42
N PRO A 139 21.78 1.24 -19.40
CA PRO A 139 22.77 2.30 -19.25
C PRO A 139 22.34 3.22 -18.10
N ARG A 140 23.20 3.34 -17.09
CA ARG A 140 23.07 4.39 -16.09
C ARG A 140 23.26 5.73 -16.80
N CYS A 141 22.22 6.56 -16.80
CA CYS A 141 22.36 7.99 -17.07
C CYS A 141 23.29 8.63 -16.02
#